data_AF-A0AA95SEZ3-F1
#
_entry.id   AF-A0AA95SEZ3-F1
#
_cell.length_a   1.000
_cell.length_b   1.000
_cell.length_c   1.000
_cell.angle_alpha   90.00
_cell.angle_beta   90.00
_cell.angle_gamma   90.00
#
_symmetry.space_group_name_H-M   'P 1'
#
loop_
_entity.id
_entity.type
_entity.pdbx_description
1 polymer ?
#
loop_
_entity_poly.entity_id
_entity_poly.type
_entity_poly.pdbx_seq_one_letter_code
_entity_poly.pdbx_strand_id
1 'polypeptide(L)'
;MSMPTLPSQPHRPCLFHTKIDLLESIALEEIALAHILNAEAEKVQAFVGECFDFPTHPTNKEILAINKSVNQLIETVLMKEWLLLRKLENVLEIECDCCKKDHKKDDKKDHHMDTICSPFKPLGSL
;
A
#
# COMPACT_ATOMS: atom_id res chain seq x y z
N MET A 1 25.27 21.44 2.61
CA MET A 1 25.37 20.00 2.30
C MET A 1 24.71 19.76 0.96
N SER A 2 25.45 19.24 -0.02
CA SER A 2 24.97 18.98 -1.38
C SER A 2 24.00 17.79 -1.37
N MET A 3 22.86 17.92 -2.05
CA MET A 3 21.91 16.82 -2.21
C MET A 3 22.58 15.64 -2.96
N PRO A 4 22.41 14.39 -2.53
CA PRO A 4 22.91 13.23 -3.26
C PRO A 4 22.29 13.14 -4.66
N THR A 5 23.10 12.91 -5.68
CA THR A 5 22.62 12.63 -7.05
C THR A 5 22.45 11.13 -7.23
N LEU A 6 21.23 10.70 -7.52
CA LEU A 6 20.94 9.30 -7.83
C LEU A 6 21.46 8.95 -9.23
N PRO A 7 22.10 7.79 -9.43
CA PRO A 7 22.58 7.36 -10.74
C PRO A 7 21.41 7.12 -11.71
N SER A 8 21.62 7.42 -12.99
CA SER A 8 20.63 7.18 -14.03
C SER A 8 20.41 5.68 -14.21
N GLN A 9 19.17 5.21 -14.02
CA GLN A 9 18.80 3.81 -14.18
C GLN A 9 18.23 3.57 -15.59
N PRO A 10 18.70 2.54 -16.32
CA PRO A 10 18.29 2.26 -17.69
C PRO A 10 16.86 1.70 -17.81
N HIS A 11 16.29 1.22 -16.70
CA HIS A 11 14.96 0.60 -16.67
C HIS A 11 14.07 1.31 -15.66
N ARG A 12 13.74 2.57 -15.94
CA ARG A 12 12.75 3.30 -15.15
C ARG A 12 11.35 2.91 -15.63
N PRO A 13 10.50 2.29 -14.78
CA PRO A 13 9.13 1.98 -15.15
C PRO A 13 8.36 3.26 -15.50
N CYS A 14 7.41 3.17 -16.43
CA CYS A 14 6.51 4.29 -16.70
C CYS A 14 5.55 4.48 -15.52
N LEU A 15 4.93 5.66 -15.43
CA LEU A 15 4.05 6.02 -14.32
C LEU A 15 2.94 5.00 -14.07
N PHE A 16 2.39 4.41 -15.13
CA PHE A 16 1.36 3.38 -15.03
C PHE A 16 1.86 2.14 -14.29
N HIS A 17 3.04 1.63 -14.66
CA HIS A 17 3.67 0.50 -13.96
C HIS A 17 4.01 0.86 -12.52
N THR A 18 4.58 2.05 -12.28
CA THR A 18 4.87 2.51 -10.91
C THR A 18 3.60 2.60 -10.05
N LYS A 19 2.47 3.04 -10.61
CA LYS A 19 1.19 3.05 -9.88
C LYS A 19 0.75 1.65 -9.50
N ILE A 20 0.86 0.68 -10.40
CA ILE A 20 0.54 -0.73 -10.11
C ILE A 20 1.43 -1.24 -8.99
N ASP A 21 2.75 -1.02 -9.07
CA ASP A 21 3.71 -1.45 -8.04
C ASP A 21 3.37 -0.83 -6.66
N LEU A 22 2.96 0.45 -6.63
CA LEU A 22 2.55 1.12 -5.40
C LEU A 22 1.23 0.57 -4.85
N LEU A 23 0.23 0.29 -5.70
CA LEU A 23 -1.01 -0.34 -5.28
C LEU A 23 -0.77 -1.76 -4.75
N GLU A 24 0.11 -2.53 -5.40
CA GLU A 24 0.53 -3.85 -4.93
C GLU A 24 1.21 -3.77 -3.56
N SER A 25 2.08 -2.76 -3.34
CA SER A 25 2.70 -2.55 -2.04
C SER A 25 1.68 -2.28 -0.93
N ILE A 26 0.62 -1.52 -1.21
CA ILE A 26 -0.48 -1.29 -0.27
C ILE A 26 -1.22 -2.61 0.00
N ALA A 27 -1.55 -3.38 -1.04
CA ALA A 27 -2.21 -4.67 -0.89
C ALA A 27 -1.38 -5.67 -0.05
N LEU A 28 -0.05 -5.66 -0.18
CA LEU A 28 0.84 -6.47 0.66
C LEU A 28 0.84 -6.01 2.12
N GLU A 29 0.79 -4.70 2.38
CA GLU A 29 0.63 -4.18 3.75
C GLU A 29 -0.71 -4.60 4.37
N GLU A 30 -1.81 -4.57 3.60
CA GLU A 30 -3.15 -5.05 4.02
C GLU A 30 -3.14 -6.54 4.38
N ILE A 31 -2.53 -7.38 3.53
CA ILE A 31 -2.39 -8.82 3.81
C ILE A 31 -1.60 -9.05 5.09
N ALA A 32 -0.53 -8.30 5.31
CA ALA A 32 0.25 -8.39 6.55
C ALA A 32 -0.58 -8.00 7.78
N LEU A 33 -1.41 -6.96 7.70
CA LEU A 33 -2.33 -6.57 8.79
C LEU A 33 -3.36 -7.67 9.07
N ALA A 34 -3.93 -8.29 8.03
CA ALA A 34 -4.87 -9.41 8.19
C ALA A 34 -4.23 -10.60 8.93
N HIS A 35 -2.97 -10.92 8.63
CA HIS A 35 -2.24 -11.96 9.36
C HIS A 35 -2.01 -11.60 10.83
N ILE A 36 -1.71 -10.34 11.14
CA ILE A 36 -1.57 -9.89 12.54
C ILE A 36 -2.90 -10.00 13.29
N LEU A 37 -4.01 -9.58 12.68
CA LEU A 37 -5.34 -9.69 13.26
C LEU A 37 -5.73 -11.14 13.53
N ASN A 38 -5.47 -12.04 12.58
CA ASN A 38 -5.73 -13.47 12.74
C ASN A 38 -4.87 -14.07 13.86
N ALA A 39 -3.59 -13.75 13.93
CA ALA A 39 -2.71 -14.22 15.00
C ALA A 39 -3.19 -13.73 16.38
N GLU A 40 -3.70 -12.50 16.48
CA GLU A 40 -4.30 -12.00 17.72
C GLU A 40 -5.58 -12.77 18.07
N ALA A 41 -6.44 -13.05 17.09
CA ALA A 41 -7.66 -13.83 17.29
C ALA A 41 -7.35 -15.25 17.78
N GLU A 42 -6.38 -15.93 17.17
CA GLU A 42 -5.90 -17.25 17.59
C GLU A 42 -5.33 -17.21 19.02
N LYS A 43 -4.59 -16.16 19.38
CA LYS A 43 -4.08 -15.97 20.75
C LYS A 43 -5.22 -15.81 21.76
N VAL A 44 -6.26 -15.04 21.42
CA VAL A 44 -7.46 -14.88 22.26
C VAL A 44 -8.21 -16.21 22.38
N GLN A 45 -8.39 -16.93 21.28
CA GLN A 45 -9.03 -18.25 21.28
C GLN A 45 -8.25 -19.25 22.15
N ALA A 46 -6.92 -19.25 22.09
CA ALA A 46 -6.07 -20.09 22.94
C ALA A 46 -6.20 -19.74 24.42
N PHE A 47 -6.39 -18.46 24.75
CA PHE A 47 -6.60 -18.01 26.13
C PHE A 47 -7.98 -18.40 26.68
N VAL A 48 -9.02 -18.23 25.87
CA VAL A 48 -10.42 -18.47 26.28
C VAL A 48 -10.80 -19.96 26.19
N GLY A 49 -10.10 -20.74 25.36
CA GLY A 49 -10.40 -22.14 25.07
C GLY A 49 -11.46 -22.30 23.97
N GLU A 50 -11.40 -23.39 23.23
CA GLU A 50 -12.36 -23.69 22.14
C GLU A 50 -13.81 -23.77 22.64
N CYS A 51 -14.01 -24.18 23.90
CA CYS A 51 -15.30 -24.30 24.55
C CYS A 51 -15.64 -23.10 25.46
N PHE A 52 -14.85 -22.02 25.41
CA PHE A 52 -14.98 -20.86 26.30
C PHE A 52 -14.88 -21.20 27.80
N ASP A 53 -14.09 -22.21 28.12
CA ASP A 53 -13.94 -22.81 29.44
C ASP A 53 -12.75 -22.29 30.24
N PHE A 54 -11.91 -21.43 29.64
CA PHE A 54 -10.71 -20.85 30.22
C PHE A 54 -9.80 -21.91 30.88
N PRO A 55 -9.11 -22.74 30.08
CA PRO A 55 -8.42 -23.94 30.54
C PRO A 55 -7.31 -23.67 31.58
N THR A 56 -6.75 -22.46 31.60
CA THR A 56 -5.72 -22.05 32.57
C THR A 56 -6.29 -21.44 33.86
N HIS A 57 -7.61 -21.37 34.01
CA HIS A 57 -8.30 -20.72 35.13
C HIS A 57 -7.74 -19.32 35.47
N PRO A 58 -7.71 -18.39 34.50
CA PRO A 58 -7.16 -17.06 34.69
C PRO A 58 -8.00 -16.26 35.69
N THR A 59 -7.32 -15.35 36.38
CA THR A 59 -7.94 -14.37 37.24
C THR A 59 -8.66 -13.29 36.42
N ASN A 60 -9.64 -12.61 37.03
CA ASN A 60 -10.31 -11.46 36.40
C ASN A 60 -9.33 -10.37 35.94
N LYS A 61 -8.18 -10.23 36.60
CA LYS A 61 -7.14 -9.26 36.22
C LYS A 61 -6.46 -9.64 34.90
N GLU A 62 -6.21 -10.92 34.69
CA GLU A 62 -5.59 -11.43 33.45
C GLU A 62 -6.56 -11.32 32.27
N ILE A 63 -7.84 -11.61 32.49
CA ILE A 63 -8.90 -11.42 31.48
C ILE A 63 -8.96 -9.95 31.06
N LEU A 64 -8.96 -9.02 32.02
CA LEU A 64 -8.94 -7.58 31.73
C LEU A 64 -7.66 -7.15 31.00
N ALA A 65 -6.51 -7.73 31.34
CA ALA A 65 -5.24 -7.41 30.70
C ALA A 65 -5.23 -7.80 29.23
N ILE A 66 -5.74 -8.99 28.88
CA ILE A 66 -5.84 -9.43 27.48
C ILE A 66 -6.83 -8.57 26.71
N ASN A 67 -8.02 -8.30 27.25
CA ASN A 67 -8.98 -7.41 26.59
C ASN A 67 -8.39 -6.02 26.33
N LYS A 68 -7.61 -5.48 27.28
CA LYS A 68 -6.90 -4.20 27.09
C LYS A 68 -5.85 -4.30 25.98
N SER A 69 -5.07 -5.39 25.93
CA SER A 69 -4.08 -5.63 24.88
C SER A 69 -4.73 -5.72 23.49
N VAL A 70 -5.86 -6.42 23.38
CA VAL A 70 -6.60 -6.55 22.11
C VAL A 70 -7.13 -5.18 21.66
N ASN A 71 -7.70 -4.39 22.57
CA ASN A 71 -8.16 -3.04 22.24
C ASN A 71 -7.01 -2.15 21.74
N GLN A 72 -5.83 -2.22 22.37
CA GLN A 72 -4.65 -1.48 21.91
C GLN A 72 -4.17 -1.91 20.53
N LEU A 73 -4.25 -3.21 20.20
CA LEU A 73 -3.96 -3.68 18.85
C LEU A 73 -4.96 -3.11 17.85
N ILE A 74 -6.26 -3.17 18.15
CA ILE A 74 -7.32 -2.63 17.28
C ILE A 74 -7.12 -1.14 17.02
N GLU A 75 -6.84 -0.35 18.06
CA GLU A 75 -6.52 1.08 17.92
C GLU A 75 -5.30 1.31 17.00
N THR A 76 -4.26 0.49 17.14
CA THR A 76 -3.06 0.57 16.29
C THR A 76 -3.36 0.20 14.84
N VAL A 77 -4.16 -0.84 14.62
CA VAL A 77 -4.60 -1.26 13.27
C VAL A 77 -5.44 -0.17 12.62
N LEU A 78 -6.40 0.43 13.32
CA LEU A 78 -7.19 1.54 12.80
C LEU A 78 -6.32 2.73 12.35
N MET A 79 -5.27 3.05 13.10
CA MET A 79 -4.31 4.08 12.69
C MET A 79 -3.56 3.68 11.42
N LYS A 80 -3.21 2.39 11.27
CA LYS A 80 -2.56 1.86 10.07
C LYS A 80 -3.47 1.88 8.85
N GLU A 81 -4.72 1.45 8.99
CA GLU A 81 -5.77 1.53 7.95
C GLU A 81 -5.91 2.96 7.43
N TRP A 82 -5.93 3.95 8.34
CA TRP A 82 -6.01 5.35 7.95
C TRP A 82 -4.77 5.82 7.14
N LEU A 83 -3.58 5.34 7.50
CA LEU A 83 -2.36 5.62 6.76
C LEU A 83 -2.34 4.94 5.39
N LEU A 84 -2.84 3.70 5.28
CA LEU A 84 -2.95 2.97 4.02
C LEU A 84 -3.96 3.62 3.08
N LEU A 85 -5.11 4.06 3.62
CA LEU A 85 -6.09 4.86 2.88
C LEU A 85 -5.44 6.14 2.32
N ARG A 86 -4.68 6.87 3.15
CA ARG A 86 -3.98 8.07 2.69
C ARG A 86 -2.94 7.77 1.62
N LYS A 87 -2.18 6.67 1.75
CA LYS A 87 -1.25 6.24 0.70
C LYS A 87 -1.99 5.94 -0.60
N LEU A 88 -3.13 5.26 -0.53
CA LEU A 88 -3.96 4.94 -1.69
C LEU A 88 -4.45 6.22 -2.37
N GLU A 89 -5.04 7.15 -1.62
CA GLU A 89 -5.47 8.47 -2.12
C GLU A 89 -4.32 9.17 -2.86
N ASN A 90 -3.14 9.25 -2.23
CA ASN A 90 -1.97 9.87 -2.83
C ASN A 90 -1.55 9.17 -4.14
N VAL A 91 -1.55 7.83 -4.20
CA VAL A 91 -1.18 7.07 -5.40
C VAL A 91 -2.14 7.33 -6.56
N LEU A 92 -3.44 7.45 -6.24
CA LEU A 92 -4.46 7.76 -7.24
C LEU A 92 -4.29 9.16 -7.83
N GLU A 93 -3.88 10.15 -7.02
CA GLU A 93 -3.63 11.53 -7.43
C GLU A 93 -2.36 11.74 -8.27
N ILE A 94 -1.44 10.77 -8.32
CA ILE A 94 -0.21 10.90 -9.10
C ILE A 94 -0.55 11.00 -10.60
N GLU A 95 -0.25 12.10 -11.27
CA GLU A 95 -0.45 12.25 -12.72
C GLU A 95 0.85 12.60 -13.44
N CYS A 96 0.99 12.18 -14.71
CA CYS A 96 2.12 12.58 -15.56
C CYS A 96 1.71 13.86 -16.30
N ASP A 97 2.40 14.98 -16.06
CA ASP A 97 2.28 16.17 -16.92
C ASP A 97 2.85 15.95 -18.34
N CYS A 98 3.48 14.80 -18.54
CA CYS A 98 4.11 14.30 -19.75
C CYS A 98 3.13 14.21 -20.94
N CYS A 99 1.83 14.06 -20.70
CA CYS A 99 0.82 13.77 -21.73
C CYS A 99 -0.08 14.97 -22.09
N LYS A 100 0.17 16.18 -21.57
CA LYS A 100 -0.74 17.35 -21.73
C LYS A 100 -0.56 18.15 -23.05
N LYS A 101 0.32 17.72 -23.95
CA LYS A 101 0.47 18.26 -25.32
C LYS A 101 0.38 17.03 -26.23
N ASP A 102 -0.76 16.70 -26.85
CA ASP A 102 -1.28 17.32 -28.06
C ASP A 102 -2.74 16.88 -28.29
N HIS A 103 -3.72 17.69 -27.90
CA HIS A 103 -5.08 17.58 -28.46
C HIS A 103 -5.44 18.88 -29.18
N LYS A 104 -4.75 19.14 -30.29
CA LYS A 104 -5.30 19.93 -31.39
C LYS A 104 -5.50 18.99 -32.57
N LYS A 105 -6.78 18.61 -32.77
CA LYS A 105 -7.43 18.08 -33.98
C LYS A 105 -6.70 16.98 -34.76
N ASP A 106 -7.32 15.80 -34.86
CA ASP A 106 -7.80 15.31 -36.15
C ASP A 106 -8.73 14.11 -35.95
N ASP A 107 -9.97 14.26 -36.45
CA ASP A 107 -10.93 13.18 -36.66
C ASP A 107 -10.39 12.22 -37.74
N LYS A 108 -9.95 11.03 -37.36
CA LYS A 108 -10.22 9.76 -38.09
C LYS A 108 -9.68 8.56 -37.31
N LYS A 109 -10.52 7.52 -37.33
CA LYS A 109 -10.38 6.21 -36.70
C LYS A 109 -9.04 5.55 -37.06
N ASP A 110 -8.42 4.88 -36.09
CA ASP A 110 -7.98 3.48 -36.18
C ASP A 110 -7.51 2.95 -34.81
N HIS A 111 -7.83 1.69 -34.55
CA HIS A 111 -7.41 0.94 -33.37
C HIS A 111 -5.89 0.72 -33.37
N HIS A 112 -5.18 1.20 -32.36
CA HIS A 112 -3.96 0.53 -31.90
C HIS A 112 -3.75 0.77 -30.40
N MET A 113 -3.60 -0.34 -29.69
CA MET A 113 -3.13 -0.41 -28.31
C MET A 113 -1.73 0.19 -28.19
N ASP A 114 -1.41 0.70 -27.00
CA ASP A 114 -0.05 0.98 -26.54
C ASP A 114 0.70 2.15 -27.21
N THR A 115 0.24 3.38 -26.97
CA THR A 115 1.14 4.54 -27.05
C THR A 115 2.07 4.53 -25.85
N ILE A 116 3.18 3.81 -26.01
CA ILE A 116 4.34 3.80 -25.12
C ILE A 116 4.77 5.23 -24.83
N CYS A 117 4.69 5.63 -23.56
CA CYS A 117 5.32 6.84 -23.04
C CYS A 117 6.81 6.78 -23.39
N SER A 118 7.22 7.53 -24.42
CA SER A 118 8.59 7.48 -24.93
C SER A 118 9.54 8.14 -23.93
N PRO A 119 10.73 7.56 -23.66
CA PRO A 119 11.66 8.14 -22.72
C PRO A 119 12.33 9.37 -23.33
N PHE A 120 12.50 10.39 -22.48
CA PHE A 120 13.53 11.42 -22.50
C PHE A 120 14.53 11.30 -23.67
N LYS A 121 14.41 12.14 -24.71
CA LYS A 121 15.53 12.40 -25.62
C LYS A 121 16.57 13.19 -24.83
N PRO A 122 17.82 12.69 -24.64
CA PRO A 122 18.88 13.53 -24.11
C PRO A 122 19.16 14.62 -25.13
N LEU A 123 19.33 15.87 -24.65
CA LEU A 123 19.83 16.96 -25.49
C LEU A 123 21.16 16.51 -26.07
N GLY A 124 21.20 16.29 -27.38
CA GLY A 124 22.42 16.06 -28.11
C GLY A 124 23.34 17.27 -27.95
N SER A 125 24.51 17.01 -27.38
CA SER A 125 25.71 17.80 -27.58
C SER A 125 26.17 17.70 -29.04
N LEU A 126 26.09 18.81 -29.77
CA LEU A 126 27.03 19.25 -30.81
C LEU A 126 26.71 20.69 -31.19
#